data_AF-A0A929NW94-F1
#
_entry.id   AF-A0A929NW94-F1
#
_cell.length_a   1.000
_cell.length_b   1.000
_cell.length_c   1.000
_cell.angle_alpha   90.00
_cell.angle_beta   90.00
_cell.angle_gamma   90.00
#
_symmetry.space_group_name_H-M   'P 1'
#
loop_
_entity.id
_entity.type
_entity.pdbx_description
1 polymer ?
#
loop_
_entity_poly.entity_id
_entity_poly.type
_entity_poly.pdbx_seq_one_letter_code
_entity_poly.pdbx_strand_id
1 'polypeptide(L)'
;MNIRLYFCGILFFVSHVSLASTDLLNQIKNNNFDSATDAISAYEANAFSSTTSEEALTTLYDQLATALKEEDLTVLNDWIAHDPGNHIPYLLKGMYFYELGWRYRGKKYLRFTPEENIQKMHGAFSLAEKQLLKAIAIYPNAVSAYENLIGLYFANGNASTKGKAIYEKGIVKNPDSVEIRKKFLWFLLPKWGVSYEIRKHYVDEIERASQNNERLKLVLAHNYAQLADEVHENYELTAKLYDKAMSYGYQCSIHKDEAFMMFNYKHYQQALNELNGLIDRCPNNASAYLIRARTVRKLGDKRSALSDLDTALLLSPGDPQILGTRGFFHIREKNYREAITDLSNALSKNQKIPWMWDNRGYAYYKLEMYDEAISDFTSTLQVDSGYKRAYRRRGNTYKKLHKYDLALQDYSAGLEVAPDNVSLLLRRAKLYFKELSNTVAALKDVEHVLRIEPKNKKAKKLKSKINDATN
;
A
#
# COMPACT_ATOMS: atom_id res chain seq x y z
N MET A 1 3.61 3.15 7.22
CA MET A 1 2.37 3.95 7.23
C MET A 1 2.76 5.37 6.86
N ASN A 2 2.77 5.70 5.55
CA ASN A 2 2.85 7.07 4.97
C ASN A 2 3.16 7.02 3.45
N ILE A 3 2.52 6.11 2.70
CA ILE A 3 2.53 6.15 1.21
C ILE A 3 1.24 6.81 0.69
N ARG A 4 0.17 6.86 1.51
CA ARG A 4 -1.10 7.53 1.16
C ARG A 4 -1.04 9.06 1.20
N LEU A 5 -0.04 9.68 1.82
CA LEU A 5 0.00 11.12 2.02
C LEU A 5 0.65 11.90 0.87
N TYR A 6 1.58 11.29 0.11
CA TYR A 6 2.25 12.01 -0.99
C TYR A 6 1.35 12.25 -2.21
N PHE A 7 0.39 11.36 -2.47
CA PHE A 7 -0.60 11.57 -3.55
C PHE A 7 -1.77 12.48 -3.16
N CYS A 8 -2.03 12.67 -1.85
CA CYS A 8 -3.00 13.67 -1.41
C CYS A 8 -2.44 15.09 -1.49
N GLY A 9 -1.12 15.27 -1.40
CA GLY A 9 -0.49 16.60 -1.32
C GLY A 9 -0.36 17.35 -2.64
N ILE A 10 -0.39 16.67 -3.79
CA ILE A 10 -0.18 17.30 -5.11
C ILE A 10 -1.51 17.73 -5.78
N LEU A 11 -2.66 17.28 -5.27
CA LEU A 11 -3.98 17.54 -5.89
C LEU A 11 -5.03 18.15 -4.95
N PHE A 12 -4.63 18.57 -3.74
CA PHE A 12 -5.49 19.38 -2.88
C PHE A 12 -4.83 20.73 -2.64
N PHE A 13 -4.90 21.60 -3.65
CA PHE A 13 -5.14 22.98 -3.29
C PHE A 13 -6.49 22.99 -2.56
N VAL A 14 -6.49 23.47 -1.32
CA VAL A 14 -7.70 24.11 -0.78
C VAL A 14 -7.96 25.24 -1.77
N SER A 15 -8.80 24.97 -2.77
CA SER A 15 -9.09 25.92 -3.84
C SER A 15 -9.71 27.13 -3.17
N HIS A 16 -8.91 28.17 -2.97
CA HIS A 16 -9.46 29.47 -2.65
C HIS A 16 -10.43 29.78 -3.78
N VAL A 17 -11.68 30.07 -3.42
CA VAL A 17 -12.69 30.51 -4.37
C VAL A 17 -12.08 31.68 -5.12
N SER A 18 -11.87 31.52 -6.43
CA SER A 18 -11.27 32.57 -7.24
C SER A 18 -12.22 33.76 -7.32
N LEU A 19 -11.69 34.96 -7.57
CA LEU A 19 -12.51 36.16 -7.76
C LEU A 19 -13.57 35.91 -8.85
N ALA A 20 -13.18 35.28 -9.97
CA ALA A 20 -14.07 34.90 -11.06
C ALA A 20 -15.21 33.95 -10.61
N SER A 21 -14.91 32.91 -9.83
CA SER A 21 -15.94 32.01 -9.31
C SER A 21 -16.87 32.68 -8.28
N THR A 22 -16.36 33.66 -7.53
CA THR A 22 -17.15 34.44 -6.56
C THR A 22 -18.14 35.34 -7.29
N ASP A 23 -17.68 36.04 -8.33
CA ASP A 23 -18.52 36.93 -9.14
C ASP A 23 -19.60 36.14 -9.87
N LEU A 24 -19.26 34.99 -10.46
CA LEU A 24 -20.24 34.09 -11.09
C LEU A 24 -21.26 33.56 -10.09
N LEU A 25 -20.82 33.16 -8.90
CA LEU A 25 -21.75 32.69 -7.86
C LEU A 25 -22.71 33.80 -7.42
N ASN A 26 -22.23 35.05 -7.31
CA ASN A 26 -23.08 36.20 -7.02
C ASN A 26 -24.08 36.48 -8.14
N GLN A 27 -23.68 36.36 -9.41
CA GLN A 27 -24.60 36.50 -10.55
C GLN A 27 -25.71 35.45 -10.48
N ILE A 28 -25.36 34.19 -10.24
CA ILE A 28 -26.32 33.09 -10.11
C ILE A 28 -27.30 33.37 -8.96
N LYS A 29 -26.79 33.72 -7.77
CA LYS A 29 -27.60 33.96 -6.56
C LYS A 29 -28.52 35.18 -6.67
N ASN A 30 -28.17 36.15 -7.52
CA ASN A 30 -28.99 37.33 -7.80
C ASN A 30 -29.94 37.14 -9.00
N ASN A 31 -30.13 35.91 -9.48
CA ASN A 31 -30.97 35.56 -10.64
C ASN A 31 -30.53 36.20 -11.97
N ASN A 32 -29.25 36.58 -12.10
CA ASN A 32 -28.69 37.10 -13.35
C ASN A 32 -28.28 35.94 -14.27
N PHE A 33 -29.26 35.12 -14.65
CA PHE A 33 -29.05 33.83 -15.32
C PHE A 33 -28.41 33.93 -16.71
N ASP A 34 -28.83 34.90 -17.53
CA ASP A 34 -28.26 35.09 -18.88
C ASP A 34 -26.78 35.48 -18.81
N SER A 35 -26.44 36.43 -17.95
CA SER A 35 -25.06 36.85 -17.70
C SER A 35 -24.18 35.70 -17.21
N ALA A 36 -24.70 34.88 -16.29
CA ALA A 36 -23.97 33.71 -15.79
C ALA A 36 -23.80 32.65 -16.89
N THR A 37 -24.81 32.46 -17.74
CA THR A 37 -24.78 31.55 -18.89
C THR A 37 -23.72 31.97 -19.89
N ASP A 38 -23.70 33.25 -20.28
CA ASP A 38 -22.74 33.78 -21.24
C ASP A 38 -21.30 33.62 -20.75
N ALA A 39 -21.07 33.98 -19.48
CA ALA A 39 -19.75 33.89 -18.89
C ALA A 39 -19.25 32.44 -18.79
N ILE A 40 -20.07 31.50 -18.33
CA ILE A 40 -19.70 30.08 -18.25
C ILE A 40 -19.53 29.46 -19.64
N SER A 41 -20.40 29.79 -20.59
CA SER A 41 -20.30 29.32 -21.97
C SER A 41 -19.00 29.80 -22.65
N ALA A 42 -18.50 30.99 -22.30
CA ALA A 42 -17.20 31.46 -22.76
C ALA A 42 -16.04 30.62 -22.21
N TYR A 43 -16.12 30.13 -20.96
CA TYR A 43 -15.15 29.16 -20.45
C TYR A 43 -15.25 27.83 -21.21
N GLU A 44 -16.47 27.34 -21.47
CA GLU A 44 -16.68 26.08 -22.21
C GLU A 44 -16.15 26.15 -23.65
N ALA A 45 -16.37 27.27 -24.35
CA ALA A 45 -15.86 27.49 -25.69
C ALA A 45 -14.31 27.47 -25.73
N ASN A 46 -13.67 28.01 -24.69
CA ASN A 46 -12.22 28.06 -24.59
C ASN A 46 -11.61 26.76 -24.03
N ALA A 47 -12.38 25.91 -23.36
CA ALA A 47 -11.90 24.70 -22.69
C ALA A 47 -11.21 23.71 -23.64
N PHE A 48 -11.61 23.68 -24.91
CA PHE A 48 -11.04 22.77 -25.92
C PHE A 48 -9.85 23.37 -26.70
N SER A 49 -9.43 24.60 -26.38
CA SER A 49 -8.28 25.24 -27.03
C SER A 49 -6.92 24.76 -26.50
N SER A 50 -6.88 24.25 -25.26
CA SER A 50 -5.68 23.73 -24.60
C SER A 50 -6.03 22.83 -23.42
N THR A 51 -5.09 22.00 -22.98
CA THR A 51 -5.27 21.14 -21.78
C THR A 51 -5.37 21.94 -20.49
N THR A 52 -4.74 23.13 -20.46
CA THR A 52 -4.82 24.07 -19.34
C THR A 52 -6.18 24.75 -19.24
N SER A 53 -6.87 24.97 -20.36
CA SER A 53 -8.20 25.57 -20.36
C SER A 53 -9.29 24.56 -19.98
N GLU A 54 -9.13 23.28 -20.32
CA GLU A 54 -10.04 22.21 -19.86
C GLU A 54 -10.02 22.09 -18.32
N GLU A 55 -8.84 22.07 -17.70
CA GLU A 55 -8.73 22.00 -16.23
C GLU A 55 -9.24 23.28 -15.55
N ALA A 56 -9.02 24.44 -16.16
CA ALA A 56 -9.58 25.69 -15.63
C ALA A 56 -11.11 25.64 -15.59
N LEU A 57 -11.75 25.05 -16.61
CA LEU A 57 -13.19 24.82 -16.65
C LEU A 57 -13.65 23.85 -15.54
N THR A 58 -13.00 22.69 -15.41
CA THR A 58 -13.39 21.71 -14.38
C THR A 58 -13.19 22.27 -12.97
N THR A 59 -12.11 23.02 -12.75
CA THR A 59 -11.83 23.73 -11.50
C THR A 59 -12.88 24.80 -11.20
N LEU A 60 -13.31 25.57 -12.20
CA LEU A 60 -14.38 26.56 -12.03
C LEU A 60 -15.68 25.89 -11.57
N TYR A 61 -16.09 24.80 -12.24
CA TYR A 61 -17.28 24.06 -11.86
C TYR A 61 -17.18 23.45 -10.46
N ASP A 62 -16.03 22.89 -10.08
CA ASP A 62 -15.78 22.37 -8.74
C ASP A 62 -15.87 23.48 -7.67
N GLN A 63 -15.33 24.67 -7.95
CA GLN A 63 -15.42 25.83 -7.04
C GLN A 63 -16.87 26.28 -6.86
N LEU A 64 -17.62 26.43 -7.96
CA LEU A 64 -19.03 26.79 -7.91
C LEU A 64 -19.85 25.76 -7.13
N ALA A 65 -19.72 24.48 -7.47
CA ALA A 65 -20.47 23.40 -6.83
C ALA A 65 -20.16 23.25 -5.33
N THR A 66 -18.89 23.44 -4.94
CA THR A 66 -18.47 23.36 -3.54
C THR A 66 -19.01 24.51 -2.69
N ALA A 67 -19.14 25.70 -3.30
CA ALA A 67 -19.62 26.92 -2.65
C ALA A 67 -21.15 26.98 -2.51
N LEU A 68 -21.89 26.19 -3.31
CA LEU A 68 -23.35 26.08 -3.19
C LEU A 68 -23.77 25.48 -1.84
N LYS A 69 -24.86 26.01 -1.31
CA LYS A 69 -25.59 25.51 -0.14
C LYS A 69 -26.94 24.93 -0.56
N GLU A 70 -27.59 24.23 0.37
CA GLU A 70 -28.91 23.63 0.12
C GLU A 70 -29.97 24.67 -0.25
N GLU A 71 -29.92 25.85 0.39
CA GLU A 71 -30.78 27.00 0.07
C GLU A 71 -30.60 27.52 -1.36
N ASP A 72 -29.41 27.37 -1.95
CA ASP A 72 -29.13 27.82 -3.32
C ASP A 72 -29.76 26.88 -4.38
N LEU A 73 -30.27 25.71 -3.99
CA LEU A 73 -30.94 24.78 -4.91
C LEU A 73 -32.24 25.34 -5.47
N THR A 74 -32.91 26.25 -4.74
CA THR A 74 -34.11 26.93 -5.26
C THR A 74 -33.74 27.85 -6.40
N VAL A 75 -32.64 28.61 -6.27
CA VAL A 75 -32.11 29.47 -7.33
C VAL A 75 -31.77 28.66 -8.59
N LEU A 76 -31.16 27.48 -8.43
CA LEU A 76 -30.91 26.58 -9.58
C LEU A 76 -32.20 26.04 -10.21
N ASN A 77 -33.27 25.83 -9.43
CA ASN A 77 -34.57 25.45 -9.98
C ASN A 77 -35.22 26.61 -10.74
N ASP A 78 -35.08 27.83 -10.25
CA ASP A 78 -35.58 29.04 -10.92
C ASP A 78 -34.86 29.26 -12.24
N TRP A 79 -33.54 29.03 -12.28
CA TRP A 79 -32.76 29.04 -13.52
C TRP A 79 -33.24 27.97 -14.50
N ILE A 80 -33.48 26.74 -14.03
CA ILE A 80 -34.04 25.66 -14.86
C ILE A 80 -35.45 26.01 -15.39
N ALA A 81 -36.27 26.69 -14.59
CA ALA A 81 -37.60 27.11 -15.01
C ALA A 81 -37.54 28.25 -16.04
N HIS A 82 -36.56 29.14 -15.90
CA HIS A 82 -36.29 30.23 -16.82
C HIS A 82 -35.80 29.72 -18.19
N ASP A 83 -34.81 28.82 -18.19
CA ASP A 83 -34.32 28.16 -19.41
C ASP A 83 -34.11 26.65 -19.19
N PRO A 84 -35.12 25.83 -19.50
CA PRO A 84 -35.01 24.37 -19.38
C PRO A 84 -33.97 23.74 -20.30
N GLY A 85 -33.55 24.45 -21.35
CA GLY A 85 -32.56 24.03 -22.35
C GLY A 85 -31.12 24.37 -21.95
N ASN A 86 -30.91 25.05 -20.83
CA ASN A 86 -29.58 25.34 -20.30
C ASN A 86 -29.03 24.17 -19.48
N HIS A 87 -27.88 23.61 -19.86
CA HIS A 87 -27.29 22.47 -19.14
C HIS A 87 -26.61 22.85 -17.83
N ILE A 88 -26.15 24.10 -17.69
CA ILE A 88 -25.32 24.58 -16.57
C ILE A 88 -26.00 24.36 -15.20
N PRO A 89 -27.27 24.77 -14.97
CA PRO A 89 -27.88 24.58 -13.66
C PRO A 89 -28.10 23.09 -13.33
N TYR A 90 -28.33 22.23 -14.33
CA TYR A 90 -28.37 20.78 -14.10
C TYR A 90 -27.00 20.22 -13.72
N LEU A 91 -25.94 20.68 -14.39
CA LEU A 91 -24.56 20.28 -14.08
C LEU A 91 -24.18 20.69 -12.66
N LEU A 92 -24.36 21.97 -12.30
CA LEU A 92 -24.07 22.48 -10.96
C LEU A 92 -24.86 21.75 -9.87
N LYS A 93 -26.15 21.52 -10.11
CA LYS A 93 -27.00 20.76 -9.18
C LYS A 93 -26.53 19.31 -9.03
N GLY A 94 -26.14 18.66 -10.13
CA GLY A 94 -25.57 17.32 -10.10
C GLY A 94 -24.25 17.23 -9.34
N MET A 95 -23.36 18.20 -9.56
CA MET A 95 -22.07 18.29 -8.87
C MET A 95 -22.25 18.60 -7.38
N TYR A 96 -23.19 19.47 -7.01
CA TYR A 96 -23.55 19.71 -5.61
C TYR A 96 -23.94 18.41 -4.91
N PHE A 97 -24.83 17.60 -5.49
CA PHE A 97 -25.24 16.33 -4.91
C PHE A 97 -24.10 15.29 -4.89
N TYR A 98 -23.22 15.30 -5.89
CA TYR A 98 -22.03 14.46 -5.91
C TYR A 98 -21.10 14.81 -4.72
N GLU A 99 -20.82 16.09 -4.50
CA GLU A 99 -20.01 16.55 -3.36
C GLU A 99 -20.70 16.25 -2.02
N LEU A 100 -22.02 16.45 -1.95
CA LEU A 100 -22.82 16.09 -0.77
C LEU A 100 -22.71 14.59 -0.43
N GLY A 101 -22.72 13.71 -1.44
CA GLY A 101 -22.51 12.28 -1.26
C GLY A 101 -21.15 11.97 -0.62
N TRP A 102 -20.08 12.59 -1.11
CA TRP A 102 -18.75 12.46 -0.50
C TRP A 102 -18.67 13.05 0.90
N ARG A 103 -19.38 14.16 1.18
CA ARG A 103 -19.47 14.73 2.54
C ARG A 103 -20.13 13.76 3.52
N TYR A 104 -21.22 13.07 3.13
CA TYR A 104 -21.86 12.05 3.97
C TYR A 104 -20.92 10.89 4.28
N ARG A 105 -20.14 10.42 3.30
CA ARG A 105 -19.13 9.38 3.50
C ARG A 105 -18.04 9.81 4.51
N GLY A 106 -17.85 11.11 4.74
CA GLY A 106 -16.79 11.69 5.55
C GLY A 106 -15.50 11.91 4.75
N LYS A 107 -14.36 12.17 5.43
CA LYS A 107 -13.07 12.24 4.71
C LYS A 107 -12.90 10.97 3.87
N LYS A 108 -12.48 11.12 2.60
CA LYS A 108 -12.34 10.07 1.58
C LYS A 108 -11.56 8.80 2.00
N TYR A 109 -10.93 8.83 3.18
CA TYR A 109 -10.11 7.76 3.77
C TYR A 109 -10.50 7.38 5.21
N LEU A 110 -11.70 7.75 5.71
CA LEU A 110 -12.16 7.24 7.00
C LEU A 110 -12.20 5.70 6.94
N ARG A 111 -11.59 5.02 7.92
CA ARG A 111 -11.54 3.56 7.98
C ARG A 111 -12.92 2.93 8.18
N PHE A 112 -13.84 3.66 8.76
CA PHE A 112 -15.20 3.21 9.03
C PHE A 112 -16.16 4.36 8.75
N THR A 113 -17.24 4.08 8.03
CA THR A 113 -18.32 5.04 7.76
C THR A 113 -19.61 4.43 8.30
N PRO A 114 -20.38 5.14 9.14
CA PRO A 114 -21.66 4.63 9.64
C PRO A 114 -22.60 4.25 8.50
N GLU A 115 -23.40 3.19 8.68
CA GLU A 115 -24.32 2.68 7.64
C GLU A 115 -25.34 3.74 7.20
N GLU A 116 -25.87 4.53 8.13
CA GLU A 116 -26.75 5.67 7.83
C GLU A 116 -26.11 6.68 6.87
N ASN A 117 -24.81 6.96 7.05
CA ASN A 117 -24.08 7.86 6.18
C ASN A 117 -23.84 7.25 4.78
N ILE A 118 -23.70 5.93 4.70
CA ILE A 118 -23.61 5.21 3.41
C ILE A 118 -24.95 5.31 2.67
N GLN A 119 -26.08 5.15 3.36
CA GLN A 119 -27.41 5.30 2.76
C GLN A 119 -27.64 6.74 2.26
N LYS A 120 -27.29 7.75 3.06
CA LYS A 120 -27.36 9.17 2.64
C LYS A 120 -26.46 9.45 1.43
N MET A 121 -25.25 8.88 1.40
CA MET A 121 -24.34 8.97 0.25
C MET A 121 -25.00 8.40 -1.01
N HIS A 122 -25.59 7.20 -0.95
CA HIS A 122 -26.27 6.60 -2.11
C HIS A 122 -27.47 7.44 -2.58
N GLY A 123 -28.25 8.00 -1.65
CA GLY A 123 -29.34 8.92 -2.00
C GLY A 123 -28.84 10.16 -2.73
N ALA A 124 -27.80 10.81 -2.22
CA ALA A 124 -27.18 11.98 -2.87
C ALA A 124 -26.60 11.61 -4.25
N PHE A 125 -25.92 10.47 -4.39
CA PHE A 125 -25.44 10.00 -5.69
C PHE A 125 -26.58 9.69 -6.66
N SER A 126 -27.71 9.15 -6.23
CA SER A 126 -28.85 8.95 -7.14
C SER A 126 -29.39 10.27 -7.69
N LEU A 127 -29.47 11.31 -6.84
CA LEU A 127 -29.83 12.66 -7.27
C LEU A 127 -28.79 13.25 -8.22
N ALA A 128 -27.50 13.10 -7.92
CA ALA A 128 -26.41 13.53 -8.78
C ALA A 128 -26.48 12.86 -10.17
N GLU A 129 -26.61 11.53 -10.21
CA GLU A 129 -26.72 10.74 -11.45
C GLU A 129 -27.84 11.30 -12.34
N LYS A 130 -29.03 11.55 -11.78
CA LYS A 130 -30.17 12.10 -12.52
C LYS A 130 -29.87 13.46 -13.15
N GLN A 131 -29.27 14.38 -12.41
CA GLN A 131 -29.00 15.73 -12.90
C GLN A 131 -27.86 15.76 -13.93
N LEU A 132 -26.77 15.02 -13.67
CA LEU A 132 -25.62 14.94 -14.56
C LEU A 132 -25.98 14.29 -15.91
N LEU A 133 -26.81 13.23 -15.90
CA LEU A 133 -27.31 12.63 -17.14
C LEU A 133 -28.19 13.59 -17.94
N LYS A 134 -28.98 14.44 -17.25
CA LYS A 134 -29.79 15.46 -17.92
C LYS A 134 -28.92 16.57 -18.52
N ALA A 135 -27.87 17.00 -17.82
CA ALA A 135 -26.87 17.93 -18.37
C ALA A 135 -26.21 17.37 -19.64
N ILE A 136 -25.81 16.09 -19.65
CA ILE A 136 -25.24 15.43 -20.83
C ILE A 136 -26.25 15.30 -21.97
N ALA A 137 -27.54 15.10 -21.68
CA ALA A 137 -28.57 14.99 -22.70
C ALA A 137 -28.77 16.33 -23.44
N ILE A 138 -28.62 17.45 -22.74
CA ILE A 138 -28.73 18.81 -23.28
C ILE A 138 -27.42 19.22 -23.96
N TYR A 139 -26.29 19.03 -23.28
CA TYR A 139 -24.95 19.40 -23.75
C TYR A 139 -24.02 18.17 -23.72
N PRO A 140 -23.94 17.40 -24.83
CA PRO A 140 -23.17 16.15 -24.89
C PRO A 140 -21.66 16.30 -24.68
N ASN A 141 -21.12 17.51 -24.74
CA ASN A 141 -19.70 17.82 -24.55
C ASN A 141 -19.36 18.25 -23.11
N ALA A 142 -20.30 18.09 -22.16
CA ALA A 142 -20.10 18.45 -20.75
C ALA A 142 -19.03 17.56 -20.06
N VAL A 143 -17.75 17.89 -20.20
CA VAL A 143 -16.60 17.16 -19.62
C VAL A 143 -16.79 16.88 -18.13
N SER A 144 -17.10 17.92 -17.34
CA SER A 144 -17.30 17.79 -15.89
C SER A 144 -18.46 16.86 -15.52
N ALA A 145 -19.47 16.71 -16.39
CA ALA A 145 -20.56 15.78 -16.15
C ALA A 145 -20.09 14.32 -16.26
N TYR A 146 -19.30 14.00 -17.29
CA TYR A 146 -18.72 12.66 -17.48
C TYR A 146 -17.78 12.30 -16.33
N GLU A 147 -16.88 13.20 -15.94
CA GLU A 147 -15.95 12.94 -14.84
C GLU A 147 -16.63 12.62 -13.52
N ASN A 148 -17.66 13.41 -13.16
CA ASN A 148 -18.38 13.19 -11.91
C ASN A 148 -19.21 11.92 -11.94
N LEU A 149 -19.83 11.58 -13.09
CA LEU A 149 -20.50 10.29 -13.26
C LEU A 149 -19.53 9.10 -13.18
N ILE A 150 -18.35 9.20 -13.78
CA ILE A 150 -17.29 8.17 -13.64
C ILE A 150 -16.97 7.99 -12.16
N GLY A 151 -16.64 9.06 -11.43
CA GLY A 151 -16.29 8.96 -10.01
C GLY A 151 -17.41 8.36 -9.16
N LEU A 152 -18.65 8.73 -9.45
CA LEU A 152 -19.86 8.25 -8.78
C LEU A 152 -20.08 6.76 -9.00
N TYR A 153 -20.03 6.28 -10.25
CA TYR A 153 -20.29 4.86 -10.54
C TYR A 153 -19.25 3.95 -9.93
N PHE A 154 -17.98 4.35 -9.93
CA PHE A 154 -16.94 3.60 -9.25
C PHE A 154 -17.14 3.59 -7.73
N ALA A 155 -17.53 4.72 -7.13
CA ALA A 155 -17.83 4.78 -5.70
C ALA A 155 -18.99 3.85 -5.28
N ASN A 156 -19.94 3.61 -6.18
CA ASN A 156 -21.08 2.71 -6.02
C ASN A 156 -20.78 1.24 -6.42
N GLY A 157 -19.53 0.89 -6.74
CA GLY A 157 -19.17 -0.47 -7.16
C GLY A 157 -19.62 -0.86 -8.58
N ASN A 158 -20.12 0.10 -9.35
CA ASN A 158 -20.56 -0.07 -10.74
C ASN A 158 -19.47 0.33 -11.75
N ALA A 159 -18.20 0.18 -11.35
CA ALA A 159 -17.00 0.54 -12.11
C ALA A 159 -16.97 -0.13 -13.49
N SER A 160 -17.06 -1.46 -13.51
CA SER A 160 -16.90 -2.29 -14.70
C SER A 160 -18.09 -2.27 -15.67
N THR A 161 -19.23 -1.69 -15.26
CA THR A 161 -20.46 -1.61 -16.07
C THR A 161 -20.76 -0.16 -16.46
N LYS A 162 -21.38 0.61 -15.56
CA LYS A 162 -21.81 1.99 -15.82
C LYS A 162 -20.62 2.96 -15.94
N GLY A 163 -19.61 2.80 -15.09
CA GLY A 163 -18.41 3.65 -15.10
C GLY A 163 -17.68 3.60 -16.45
N LYS A 164 -17.44 2.38 -16.95
CA LYS A 164 -16.88 2.13 -18.28
C LYS A 164 -17.75 2.71 -19.41
N ALA A 165 -19.06 2.43 -19.41
CA ALA A 165 -19.96 2.91 -20.47
C ALA A 165 -20.00 4.44 -20.56
N ILE A 166 -19.99 5.14 -19.42
CA ILE A 166 -19.92 6.60 -19.40
C ILE A 166 -18.57 7.12 -19.86
N TYR A 167 -17.48 6.46 -19.49
CA TYR A 167 -16.16 6.81 -20.00
C TYR A 167 -16.10 6.71 -21.53
N GLU A 168 -16.54 5.58 -22.10
CA GLU A 168 -16.56 5.35 -23.56
C GLU A 168 -17.43 6.37 -24.28
N LYS A 169 -18.61 6.69 -23.73
CA LYS A 169 -19.48 7.76 -24.26
C LYS A 169 -18.80 9.13 -24.19
N GLY A 170 -18.12 9.43 -23.08
CA GLY A 170 -17.45 10.69 -22.82
C GLY A 170 -16.30 10.96 -23.79
N ILE A 171 -15.44 9.97 -24.03
CA ILE A 171 -14.33 10.11 -24.98
C ILE A 171 -14.79 10.14 -26.44
N VAL A 172 -15.93 9.52 -26.79
CA VAL A 172 -16.50 9.68 -28.14
C VAL A 172 -16.95 11.12 -28.40
N LYS A 173 -17.45 11.80 -27.37
CA LYS A 173 -17.86 13.21 -27.46
C LYS A 173 -16.71 14.19 -27.27
N ASN A 174 -15.71 13.82 -26.48
CA ASN A 174 -14.56 14.64 -26.14
C ASN A 174 -13.27 13.82 -26.34
N PRO A 175 -12.85 13.56 -27.59
CA PRO A 175 -11.75 12.62 -27.91
C PRO A 175 -10.41 13.01 -27.26
N ASP A 176 -10.18 14.32 -27.17
CA ASP A 176 -8.95 14.92 -26.64
C ASP A 176 -9.03 15.23 -25.14
N SER A 177 -10.14 14.90 -24.47
CA SER A 177 -10.34 15.22 -23.06
C SER A 177 -9.34 14.49 -22.17
N VAL A 178 -8.51 15.29 -21.50
CA VAL A 178 -7.51 14.82 -20.55
C VAL A 178 -8.19 14.47 -19.24
N GLU A 179 -9.17 15.27 -18.85
CA GLU A 179 -9.82 15.20 -17.55
C GLU A 179 -10.68 13.94 -17.43
N ILE A 180 -11.44 13.57 -18.48
CA ILE A 180 -12.18 12.29 -18.53
C ILE A 180 -11.24 11.09 -18.40
N ARG A 181 -10.12 11.08 -19.14
CA ARG A 181 -9.12 9.99 -19.11
C ARG A 181 -8.43 9.91 -17.75
N LYS A 182 -8.03 11.05 -17.20
CA LYS A 182 -7.42 11.18 -15.87
C LYS A 182 -8.34 10.63 -14.78
N LYS A 183 -9.61 11.03 -14.80
CA LYS A 183 -10.62 10.58 -13.84
C LYS A 183 -10.85 9.08 -13.95
N PHE A 184 -10.98 8.56 -15.17
CA PHE A 184 -11.19 7.13 -15.39
C PHE A 184 -10.00 6.29 -14.90
N LEU A 185 -8.78 6.63 -15.27
CA LEU A 185 -7.56 5.96 -14.78
C LEU A 185 -7.44 5.98 -13.27
N TRP A 186 -7.77 7.10 -12.63
CA TRP A 186 -7.73 7.22 -11.17
C TRP A 186 -8.65 6.20 -10.47
N PHE A 187 -9.80 5.94 -11.08
CA PHE A 187 -10.78 5.02 -10.54
C PHE A 187 -10.60 3.57 -11.03
N LEU A 188 -9.77 3.33 -12.04
CA LEU A 188 -9.50 1.99 -12.57
C LEU A 188 -8.70 1.06 -11.62
N LEU A 189 -8.40 1.51 -10.40
CA LEU A 189 -7.56 0.79 -9.44
C LEU A 189 -8.17 -0.54 -8.92
N PRO A 190 -7.33 -1.52 -8.51
CA PRO A 190 -7.79 -2.85 -8.05
C PRO A 190 -8.80 -2.81 -6.91
N LYS A 191 -8.68 -1.82 -6.02
CA LYS A 191 -9.57 -1.63 -4.87
C LYS A 191 -11.05 -1.43 -5.26
N TRP A 192 -11.33 -1.12 -6.52
CA TRP A 192 -12.68 -0.94 -7.04
C TRP A 192 -13.21 -2.17 -7.80
N GLY A 193 -12.51 -3.32 -7.74
CA GLY A 193 -12.96 -4.58 -8.31
C GLY A 193 -12.78 -4.71 -9.83
N VAL A 194 -11.98 -3.84 -10.45
CA VAL A 194 -11.64 -3.95 -11.88
C VAL A 194 -10.60 -5.08 -12.06
N SER A 195 -10.64 -5.83 -13.16
CA SER A 195 -9.65 -6.88 -13.44
C SER A 195 -8.33 -6.31 -13.99
N TYR A 196 -7.27 -7.10 -13.93
CA TYR A 196 -5.95 -6.74 -14.48
C TYR A 196 -6.02 -6.47 -15.99
N GLU A 197 -6.73 -7.32 -16.73
CA GLU A 197 -6.83 -7.26 -18.20
C GLU A 197 -7.55 -5.98 -18.64
N ILE A 198 -8.65 -5.64 -17.95
CA ILE A 198 -9.39 -4.41 -18.20
C ILE A 198 -8.53 -3.19 -17.89
N ARG A 199 -7.83 -3.19 -16.75
CA ARG A 199 -6.89 -2.12 -16.41
C ARG A 199 -5.83 -1.94 -17.48
N LYS A 200 -5.14 -3.02 -17.84
CA LYS A 200 -4.05 -2.99 -18.81
C LYS A 200 -4.52 -2.44 -20.16
N HIS A 201 -5.67 -2.89 -20.64
CA HIS A 201 -6.26 -2.43 -21.90
C HIS A 201 -6.43 -0.90 -21.95
N TYR A 202 -7.05 -0.31 -20.93
CA TYR A 202 -7.28 1.14 -20.91
C TYR A 202 -6.05 1.96 -20.59
N VAL A 203 -5.11 1.43 -19.78
CA VAL A 203 -3.81 2.08 -19.58
C VAL A 203 -3.06 2.18 -20.91
N ASP A 204 -3.04 1.11 -21.72
CA ASP A 204 -2.41 1.11 -23.05
C ASP A 204 -3.16 1.97 -24.08
N GLU A 205 -4.49 2.02 -24.03
CA GLU A 205 -5.30 2.88 -24.90
C GLU A 205 -5.04 4.36 -24.59
N ILE A 206 -5.08 4.74 -23.31
CA ILE A 206 -4.85 6.12 -22.89
C ILE A 206 -3.40 6.53 -23.15
N GLU A 207 -2.41 5.65 -22.94
CA GLU A 207 -1.02 5.90 -23.34
C GLU A 207 -0.92 6.26 -24.83
N ARG A 208 -1.57 5.48 -25.71
CA ARG A 208 -1.57 5.75 -27.15
C ARG A 208 -2.28 7.05 -27.52
N ALA A 209 -3.39 7.35 -26.86
CA ALA A 209 -4.19 8.55 -27.13
C ALA A 209 -3.54 9.83 -26.59
N SER A 210 -2.64 9.74 -25.61
CA SER A 210 -2.14 10.89 -24.85
C SER A 210 -0.68 11.24 -25.13
N GLN A 211 -0.09 10.74 -26.22
CA GLN A 211 1.33 10.93 -26.52
C GLN A 211 1.77 12.40 -26.31
N ASN A 212 2.65 12.60 -25.33
CA ASN A 212 3.22 13.89 -24.86
C ASN A 212 2.39 14.75 -23.90
N ASN A 213 1.27 14.26 -23.34
CA ASN A 213 0.54 14.99 -22.32
C ASN A 213 1.14 14.81 -20.92
N GLU A 214 1.87 15.81 -20.44
CA GLU A 214 2.54 15.81 -19.12
C GLU A 214 1.62 15.45 -17.94
N ARG A 215 0.33 15.80 -17.98
CA ARG A 215 -0.60 15.54 -16.86
C ARG A 215 -1.06 14.10 -16.77
N LEU A 216 -1.13 13.40 -17.91
CA LEU A 216 -1.44 11.98 -17.93
C LEU A 216 -0.21 11.13 -17.58
N LYS A 217 1.01 11.63 -17.79
CA LYS A 217 2.24 10.88 -17.46
C LYS A 217 2.24 10.39 -16.02
N LEU A 218 2.01 11.26 -15.04
CA LEU A 218 2.03 10.85 -13.62
C LEU A 218 0.95 9.81 -13.28
N VAL A 219 -0.23 9.91 -13.88
CA VAL A 219 -1.34 8.98 -13.65
C VAL A 219 -1.09 7.64 -14.35
N LEU A 220 -0.52 7.67 -15.56
CA LEU A 220 -0.06 6.48 -16.29
C LEU A 220 1.07 5.78 -15.53
N ALA A 221 2.04 6.53 -15.02
CA ALA A 221 3.13 6.01 -14.19
C ALA A 221 2.59 5.24 -12.99
N HIS A 222 1.64 5.84 -12.27
CA HIS A 222 1.00 5.19 -11.12
C HIS A 222 0.28 3.90 -11.52
N ASN A 223 -0.49 3.93 -12.61
CA ASN A 223 -1.23 2.75 -13.05
C ASN A 223 -0.30 1.63 -13.54
N TYR A 224 0.77 1.94 -14.28
CA TYR A 224 1.77 0.96 -14.67
C TYR A 224 2.50 0.33 -13.47
N ALA A 225 2.81 1.12 -12.45
CA ALA A 225 3.36 0.60 -11.20
C ALA A 225 2.40 -0.38 -10.50
N GLN A 226 1.11 -0.03 -10.44
CA GLN A 226 0.10 -0.93 -9.86
C GLN A 226 -0.06 -2.22 -10.66
N LEU A 227 -0.02 -2.14 -11.99
CA LEU A 227 -0.02 -3.32 -12.85
C LEU A 227 1.20 -4.20 -12.58
N ALA A 228 2.38 -3.61 -12.39
CA ALA A 228 3.60 -4.33 -12.04
C ALA A 228 3.49 -5.02 -10.68
N ASP A 229 2.95 -4.34 -9.67
CA ASP A 229 2.72 -4.91 -8.33
C ASP A 229 1.82 -6.16 -8.37
N GLU A 230 0.84 -6.21 -9.28
CA GLU A 230 -0.08 -7.35 -9.41
C GLU A 230 0.57 -8.57 -10.06
N VAL A 231 1.41 -8.37 -11.08
CA VAL A 231 2.08 -9.46 -11.82
C VAL A 231 3.46 -9.79 -11.29
N HIS A 232 3.73 -9.42 -10.03
CA HIS A 232 5.01 -9.55 -9.37
C HIS A 232 5.62 -10.97 -9.39
N GLU A 233 4.83 -12.01 -9.66
CA GLU A 233 5.30 -13.40 -9.86
C GLU A 233 6.01 -13.60 -11.21
N ASN A 234 5.66 -12.81 -12.23
CA ASN A 234 6.33 -12.78 -13.53
C ASN A 234 7.34 -11.62 -13.57
N TYR A 235 8.60 -11.94 -13.27
CA TYR A 235 9.66 -10.95 -13.16
C TYR A 235 9.90 -10.15 -14.45
N GLU A 236 9.92 -10.81 -15.60
CA GLU A 236 10.19 -10.15 -16.89
C GLU A 236 9.10 -9.13 -17.23
N LEU A 237 7.83 -9.50 -17.02
CA LEU A 237 6.71 -8.59 -17.24
C LEU A 237 6.69 -7.45 -16.22
N THR A 238 6.97 -7.76 -14.95
CA THR A 238 7.03 -6.76 -13.85
C THR A 238 8.05 -5.67 -14.17
N ALA A 239 9.27 -6.05 -14.58
CA ALA A 239 10.33 -5.12 -14.94
C ALA A 239 9.89 -4.21 -16.10
N LYS A 240 9.34 -4.77 -17.19
CA LYS A 240 8.84 -3.99 -18.33
C LYS A 240 7.77 -2.96 -17.94
N LEU A 241 6.90 -3.31 -16.99
CA LEU A 241 5.84 -2.41 -16.52
C LEU A 241 6.40 -1.29 -15.64
N TYR A 242 7.38 -1.58 -14.77
CA TYR A 242 8.08 -0.53 -14.04
C TYR A 242 8.89 0.36 -14.99
N ASP A 243 9.59 -0.18 -15.99
CA ASP A 243 10.29 0.60 -17.02
C ASP A 243 9.37 1.61 -17.70
N LYS A 244 8.17 1.15 -18.09
CA LYS A 244 7.12 2.03 -18.61
C LYS A 244 6.73 3.09 -17.60
N ALA A 245 6.45 2.72 -16.35
CA ALA A 245 6.08 3.69 -15.31
C ALA A 245 7.16 4.76 -15.09
N MET A 246 8.43 4.39 -15.21
CA MET A 246 9.58 5.26 -15.00
C MET A 246 9.80 6.23 -16.16
N SER A 247 9.49 5.80 -17.40
CA SER A 247 9.50 6.69 -18.56
C SER A 247 8.58 7.92 -18.40
N TYR A 248 7.62 7.84 -17.48
CA TYR A 248 6.65 8.90 -17.16
C TYR A 248 7.01 9.76 -15.93
N GLY A 249 8.23 9.70 -15.42
CA GLY A 249 8.76 10.66 -14.44
C GLY A 249 8.58 10.28 -12.96
N TYR A 250 8.13 9.06 -12.67
CA TYR A 250 7.88 8.59 -11.30
C TYR A 250 9.10 7.81 -10.77
N GLN A 251 10.22 8.50 -10.52
CA GLN A 251 11.52 7.83 -10.42
C GLN A 251 11.81 7.24 -9.02
N CYS A 252 11.78 8.01 -7.94
CA CYS A 252 12.42 7.55 -6.70
C CYS A 252 11.67 6.46 -5.91
N SER A 253 10.33 6.41 -5.97
CA SER A 253 9.55 5.46 -5.15
C SER A 253 9.28 4.14 -5.86
N ILE A 254 9.13 4.13 -7.18
CA ILE A 254 8.93 2.92 -8.00
C ILE A 254 10.21 2.08 -8.08
N HIS A 255 11.36 2.68 -8.39
CA HIS A 255 12.64 1.95 -8.45
C HIS A 255 12.97 1.22 -7.14
N LYS A 256 12.53 1.76 -6.00
CA LYS A 256 12.70 1.13 -4.69
C LYS A 256 11.87 -0.15 -4.58
N ASP A 257 10.63 -0.15 -5.08
CA ASP A 257 9.76 -1.33 -5.08
C ASP A 257 10.27 -2.39 -6.07
N GLU A 258 10.72 -1.99 -7.27
CA GLU A 258 11.35 -2.88 -8.23
C GLU A 258 12.61 -3.57 -7.67
N ALA A 259 13.55 -2.80 -7.13
CA ALA A 259 14.77 -3.35 -6.55
C ALA A 259 14.48 -4.27 -5.34
N PHE A 260 13.43 -3.96 -4.57
CA PHE A 260 12.97 -4.83 -3.50
C PHE A 260 12.41 -6.15 -4.03
N MET A 261 11.68 -6.13 -5.14
CA MET A 261 11.21 -7.33 -5.82
C MET A 261 12.37 -8.19 -6.34
N MET A 262 13.34 -7.58 -7.04
CA MET A 262 14.56 -8.26 -7.48
C MET A 262 15.30 -8.94 -6.31
N PHE A 263 15.40 -8.24 -5.18
CA PHE A 263 15.98 -8.80 -3.96
C PHE A 263 15.22 -10.03 -3.45
N ASN A 264 13.88 -9.97 -3.40
CA ASN A 264 13.06 -11.08 -2.91
C ASN A 264 13.17 -12.33 -3.80
N TYR A 265 13.29 -12.15 -5.12
CA TYR A 265 13.52 -13.24 -6.08
C TYR A 265 14.99 -13.66 -6.24
N LYS A 266 15.88 -13.16 -5.36
CA LYS A 266 17.30 -13.51 -5.32
C LYS A 266 18.11 -13.05 -6.54
N HIS A 267 17.58 -12.12 -7.34
CA HIS A 267 18.31 -11.43 -8.40
C HIS A 267 19.19 -10.31 -7.83
N TYR A 268 20.09 -10.66 -6.92
CA TYR A 268 20.82 -9.68 -6.10
C TYR A 268 21.72 -8.75 -6.91
N GLN A 269 22.33 -9.22 -8.00
CA GLN A 269 23.20 -8.38 -8.83
C GLN A 269 22.41 -7.33 -9.61
N GLN A 270 21.25 -7.70 -10.16
CA GLN A 270 20.34 -6.77 -10.83
C GLN A 270 19.78 -5.76 -9.83
N ALA A 271 19.32 -6.23 -8.66
CA ALA A 271 18.87 -5.36 -7.58
C ALA A 271 19.94 -4.33 -7.18
N LEU A 272 21.22 -4.74 -7.10
CA LEU A 272 22.31 -3.83 -6.78
C LEU A 272 22.50 -2.75 -7.84
N ASN A 273 22.51 -3.13 -9.12
CA ASN A 273 22.66 -2.17 -10.22
C ASN A 273 21.54 -1.13 -10.22
N GLU A 274 20.29 -1.58 -10.04
CA GLU A 274 19.14 -0.66 -9.95
C GLU A 274 19.22 0.26 -8.73
N LEU A 275 19.63 -0.28 -7.57
CA LEU A 275 19.76 0.52 -6.34
C LEU A 275 20.87 1.57 -6.47
N ASN A 276 21.95 1.28 -7.19
CA ASN A 276 22.98 2.27 -7.47
C ASN A 276 22.42 3.42 -8.32
N GLY A 277 21.77 3.09 -9.45
CA GLY A 277 21.15 4.12 -10.29
C GLY A 277 20.07 4.93 -9.54
N LEU A 278 19.28 4.27 -8.68
CA LEU A 278 18.30 4.93 -7.83
C LEU A 278 18.95 5.90 -6.86
N ILE A 279 20.03 5.49 -6.19
CA ILE A 279 20.73 6.32 -5.22
C ILE A 279 21.41 7.51 -5.90
N ASP A 280 21.95 7.33 -7.11
CA ASP A 280 22.55 8.42 -7.89
C ASP A 280 21.50 9.49 -8.24
N ARG A 281 20.28 9.08 -8.59
CA ARG A 281 19.16 9.99 -8.88
C ARG A 281 18.50 10.57 -7.62
N CYS A 282 18.44 9.79 -6.56
CA CYS A 282 17.66 10.07 -5.35
C CYS A 282 18.51 9.83 -4.09
N PRO A 283 19.57 10.63 -3.85
CA PRO A 283 20.54 10.37 -2.79
C PRO A 283 19.98 10.51 -1.37
N ASN A 284 18.79 11.09 -1.20
CA ASN A 284 18.13 11.23 0.10
C ASN A 284 17.10 10.12 0.38
N ASN A 285 17.11 9.02 -0.39
CA ASN A 285 16.16 7.91 -0.22
C ASN A 285 16.67 6.87 0.78
N ALA A 286 16.36 7.04 2.07
CA ALA A 286 16.75 6.11 3.14
C ALA A 286 16.36 4.64 2.88
N SER A 287 15.22 4.40 2.22
CA SER A 287 14.76 3.04 1.90
C SER A 287 15.61 2.38 0.82
N ALA A 288 16.13 3.15 -0.14
CA ALA A 288 17.03 2.63 -1.17
C ALA A 288 18.33 2.11 -0.54
N TYR A 289 18.95 2.89 0.36
CA TYR A 289 20.12 2.44 1.12
C TYR A 289 19.81 1.22 1.99
N LEU A 290 18.65 1.17 2.65
CA LEU A 290 18.23 0.00 3.43
C LEU A 290 18.15 -1.28 2.56
N ILE A 291 17.56 -1.19 1.37
CA ILE A 291 17.45 -2.33 0.46
C ILE A 291 18.83 -2.68 -0.10
N ARG A 292 19.66 -1.69 -0.46
CA ARG A 292 21.01 -1.93 -0.96
C ARG A 292 21.88 -2.62 0.08
N ALA A 293 21.81 -2.21 1.35
CA ALA A 293 22.46 -2.90 2.44
C ALA A 293 22.06 -4.38 2.54
N ARG A 294 20.76 -4.69 2.41
CA ARG A 294 20.26 -6.07 2.42
C ARG A 294 20.81 -6.86 1.23
N THR A 295 20.84 -6.24 0.05
CA THR A 295 21.32 -6.80 -1.22
C THR A 295 22.83 -7.08 -1.20
N VAL A 296 23.66 -6.08 -0.89
CA VAL A 296 25.13 -6.25 -0.86
C VAL A 296 25.58 -7.23 0.21
N ARG A 297 24.86 -7.34 1.35
CA ARG A 297 25.09 -8.41 2.33
C ARG A 297 24.81 -9.81 1.75
N LYS A 298 23.82 -9.97 0.88
CA LYS A 298 23.56 -11.25 0.21
C LYS A 298 24.66 -11.58 -0.81
N LEU A 299 25.25 -10.57 -1.42
CA LEU A 299 26.41 -10.70 -2.32
C LEU A 299 27.74 -10.89 -1.57
N GLY A 300 27.77 -10.68 -0.25
CA GLY A 300 28.92 -10.97 0.61
C GLY A 300 29.67 -9.74 1.11
N ASP A 301 29.37 -8.54 0.59
CA ASP A 301 29.96 -7.30 1.07
C ASP A 301 29.22 -6.78 2.31
N LYS A 302 29.78 -7.13 3.47
CA LYS A 302 29.24 -6.74 4.76
C LYS A 302 29.56 -5.30 5.13
N ARG A 303 30.72 -4.79 4.71
CA ARG A 303 31.21 -3.46 5.11
C ARG A 303 30.37 -2.39 4.44
N SER A 304 30.16 -2.51 3.13
CA SER A 304 29.29 -1.60 2.38
C SER A 304 27.85 -1.65 2.91
N ALA A 305 27.38 -2.83 3.34
CA ALA A 305 26.04 -2.93 3.90
C ALA A 305 25.86 -2.18 5.23
N LEU A 306 26.84 -2.22 6.13
CA LEU A 306 26.79 -1.44 7.37
C LEU A 306 26.86 0.06 7.07
N SER A 307 27.74 0.47 6.15
CA SER A 307 27.82 1.86 5.69
C SER A 307 26.49 2.36 5.15
N ASP A 308 25.82 1.57 4.31
CA ASP A 308 24.51 1.92 3.76
C ASP A 308 23.45 2.04 4.87
N LEU A 309 23.47 1.18 5.89
CA LEU A 309 22.55 1.28 7.03
C LEU A 309 22.81 2.53 7.86
N ASP A 310 24.06 2.92 8.03
CA ASP A 310 24.43 4.16 8.72
C ASP A 310 23.96 5.38 7.93
N THR A 311 24.16 5.40 6.60
CA THR A 311 23.59 6.45 5.72
C THR A 311 22.07 6.47 5.80
N ALA A 312 21.42 5.32 5.77
CA ALA A 312 19.96 5.22 5.88
C ALA A 312 19.44 5.78 7.21
N LEU A 313 20.16 5.56 8.33
CA LEU A 313 19.82 6.13 9.64
C LEU A 313 20.10 7.63 9.75
N LEU A 314 21.12 8.15 9.06
CA LEU A 314 21.33 9.60 8.96
C LEU A 314 20.15 10.28 8.24
N LEU A 315 19.65 9.65 7.18
CA LEU A 315 18.52 10.16 6.40
C LEU A 315 17.17 9.98 7.11
N SER A 316 16.99 8.92 7.89
CA SER A 316 15.78 8.66 8.66
C SER A 316 16.09 8.21 10.10
N PRO A 317 16.42 9.17 10.98
CA PRO A 317 16.77 8.88 12.37
C PRO A 317 15.62 8.18 13.09
N GLY A 318 15.89 7.01 13.67
CA GLY A 318 14.91 6.28 14.46
C GLY A 318 13.91 5.44 13.68
N ASP A 319 14.09 5.25 12.36
CA ASP A 319 13.28 4.30 11.59
C ASP A 319 13.43 2.87 12.19
N PRO A 320 12.34 2.24 12.65
CA PRO A 320 12.41 0.92 13.29
C PRO A 320 12.94 -0.17 12.38
N GLN A 321 12.61 -0.13 11.08
CA GLN A 321 13.05 -1.12 10.11
C GLN A 321 14.55 -1.03 9.85
N ILE A 322 15.08 0.20 9.77
CA ILE A 322 16.52 0.42 9.56
C ILE A 322 17.30 -0.03 10.80
N LEU A 323 16.91 0.46 11.99
CA LEU A 323 17.51 0.07 13.26
C LEU A 323 17.45 -1.45 13.49
N GLY A 324 16.30 -2.07 13.28
CA GLY A 324 16.19 -3.52 13.45
C GLY A 324 17.00 -4.30 12.42
N THR A 325 17.15 -3.78 11.19
CA THR A 325 18.01 -4.41 10.17
C THR A 325 19.47 -4.30 10.58
N ARG A 326 19.94 -3.14 11.05
CA ARG A 326 21.31 -2.98 11.56
C ARG A 326 21.58 -3.84 12.79
N GLY A 327 20.63 -3.91 13.73
CA GLY A 327 20.70 -4.83 14.86
C GLY A 327 20.79 -6.31 14.44
N PHE A 328 20.04 -6.74 13.42
CA PHE A 328 20.19 -8.09 12.85
C PHE A 328 21.58 -8.32 12.24
N PHE A 329 22.16 -7.33 11.59
CA PHE A 329 23.52 -7.42 11.04
C PHE A 329 24.56 -7.54 12.16
N HIS A 330 24.44 -6.74 13.21
CA HIS A 330 25.30 -6.84 14.40
C HIS A 330 25.23 -8.25 15.04
N ILE A 331 24.05 -8.88 15.11
CA ILE A 331 23.94 -10.29 15.56
C ILE A 331 24.76 -11.25 14.68
N ARG A 332 24.75 -11.05 13.35
CA ARG A 332 25.49 -11.91 12.41
C ARG A 332 26.99 -11.76 12.57
N GLU A 333 27.46 -10.56 12.91
CA GLU A 333 28.86 -10.26 13.21
C GLU A 333 29.24 -10.54 14.68
N LYS A 334 28.29 -11.03 15.50
CA LYS A 334 28.45 -11.33 16.93
C LYS A 334 28.66 -10.09 17.83
N ASN A 335 28.33 -8.90 17.32
CA ASN A 335 28.30 -7.64 18.05
C ASN A 335 26.99 -7.53 18.83
N TYR A 336 26.84 -8.36 19.87
CA TYR A 336 25.54 -8.54 20.53
C TYR A 336 25.08 -7.31 21.32
N ARG A 337 26.01 -6.51 21.87
CA ARG A 337 25.67 -5.31 22.65
C ARG A 337 25.09 -4.22 21.75
N GLU A 338 25.74 -3.97 20.62
CA GLU A 338 25.30 -3.03 19.58
C GLU A 338 23.95 -3.46 19.01
N ALA A 339 23.77 -4.77 18.77
CA ALA A 339 22.49 -5.31 18.36
C ALA A 339 21.38 -5.04 19.37
N ILE A 340 21.65 -5.20 20.67
CA ILE A 340 20.68 -4.93 21.73
C ILE A 340 20.30 -3.45 21.74
N THR A 341 21.26 -2.53 21.61
CA THR A 341 20.99 -1.09 21.55
C THR A 341 20.07 -0.75 20.39
N ASP A 342 20.42 -1.18 19.16
CA ASP A 342 19.63 -0.90 17.96
C ASP A 342 18.23 -1.51 18.02
N LEU A 343 18.13 -2.77 18.43
CA LEU A 343 16.84 -3.45 18.53
C LEU A 343 15.98 -2.86 19.65
N SER A 344 16.56 -2.41 20.75
CA SER A 344 15.82 -1.71 21.81
C SER A 344 15.28 -0.37 21.32
N ASN A 345 16.09 0.39 20.58
CA ASN A 345 15.64 1.63 19.95
C ASN A 345 14.52 1.35 18.94
N ALA A 346 14.64 0.32 18.10
CA ALA A 346 13.60 -0.07 17.14
C ALA A 346 12.30 -0.46 17.84
N LEU A 347 12.39 -1.29 18.89
CA LEU A 347 11.24 -1.77 19.66
C LEU A 347 10.55 -0.66 20.46
N SER A 348 11.30 0.36 20.92
CA SER A 348 10.70 1.55 21.55
C SER A 348 9.74 2.31 20.62
N LYS A 349 9.97 2.20 19.31
CA LYS A 349 9.18 2.86 18.26
C LYS A 349 8.07 1.96 17.70
N ASN A 350 8.33 0.65 17.56
CA ASN A 350 7.33 -0.30 17.10
C ASN A 350 7.51 -1.68 17.73
N GLN A 351 6.62 -2.02 18.65
CA GLN A 351 6.63 -3.29 19.38
C GLN A 351 5.96 -4.44 18.64
N LYS A 352 5.30 -4.19 17.50
CA LYS A 352 4.49 -5.20 16.77
C LYS A 352 5.29 -6.01 15.74
N ILE A 353 6.60 -6.11 15.91
CA ILE A 353 7.49 -6.79 14.96
C ILE A 353 8.16 -7.99 15.65
N PRO A 354 7.62 -9.22 15.52
CA PRO A 354 8.08 -10.39 16.27
C PRO A 354 9.57 -10.70 16.09
N TRP A 355 10.10 -10.55 14.87
CA TRP A 355 11.49 -10.90 14.59
C TRP A 355 12.50 -9.99 15.31
N MET A 356 12.12 -8.75 15.66
CA MET A 356 12.99 -7.83 16.39
C MET A 356 13.16 -8.28 17.85
N TRP A 357 12.05 -8.62 18.52
CA TRP A 357 12.08 -9.23 19.85
C TRP A 357 12.89 -10.53 19.87
N ASP A 358 12.64 -11.45 18.93
CA ASP A 358 13.36 -12.72 18.85
C ASP A 358 14.86 -12.53 18.60
N ASN A 359 15.26 -11.54 17.80
CA ASN A 359 16.66 -11.24 17.56
C ASN A 359 17.33 -10.63 18.80
N ARG A 360 16.65 -9.72 19.52
CA ARG A 360 17.20 -9.13 20.74
C ARG A 360 17.30 -10.16 21.86
N GLY A 361 16.28 -10.99 22.03
CA GLY A 361 16.32 -12.14 22.94
C GLY A 361 17.44 -13.12 22.62
N TYR A 362 17.76 -13.31 21.33
CA TYR A 362 18.93 -14.12 20.95
C TYR A 362 20.26 -13.45 21.26
N ALA A 363 20.37 -12.13 21.13
CA ALA A 363 21.55 -11.39 21.56
C ALA A 363 21.74 -11.50 23.08
N TYR A 364 20.68 -11.32 23.88
CA TYR A 364 20.70 -11.56 25.32
C TYR A 364 21.12 -12.99 25.67
N TYR A 365 20.53 -14.00 25.01
CA TYR A 365 20.92 -15.41 25.20
C TYR A 365 22.41 -15.64 24.92
N LYS A 366 22.98 -14.95 23.94
CA LYS A 366 24.41 -15.06 23.58
C LYS A 366 25.34 -14.37 24.56
N LEU A 367 24.83 -13.38 25.29
CA LEU A 367 25.51 -12.74 26.41
C LEU A 367 25.18 -13.40 27.76
N GLU A 368 24.49 -14.55 27.74
CA GLU A 368 24.08 -15.30 28.93
C GLU A 368 23.11 -14.55 29.87
N MET A 369 22.50 -13.48 29.36
CA MET A 369 21.41 -12.73 29.99
C MET A 369 20.09 -13.48 29.76
N TYR A 370 19.92 -14.60 30.48
CA TYR A 370 18.88 -15.57 30.17
C TYR A 370 17.47 -15.11 30.53
N ASP A 371 17.28 -14.33 31.59
CA ASP A 371 15.96 -13.85 32.00
C ASP A 371 15.42 -12.79 31.01
N GLU A 372 16.27 -11.88 30.55
CA GLU A 372 15.95 -10.92 29.49
C GLU A 372 15.65 -11.62 28.17
N ALA A 373 16.43 -12.67 27.84
CA ALA A 373 16.16 -13.49 26.67
C ALA A 373 14.79 -14.17 26.74
N ILE A 374 14.42 -14.75 27.90
CA ILE A 374 13.11 -15.36 28.12
C ILE A 374 11.99 -14.33 27.97
N SER A 375 12.18 -13.13 28.54
CA SER A 375 11.22 -12.02 28.41
C SER A 375 10.99 -11.67 26.93
N ASP A 376 12.07 -11.45 26.16
CA ASP A 376 11.97 -11.11 24.74
C ASP A 376 11.36 -12.24 23.87
N PHE A 377 11.68 -13.51 24.15
CA PHE A 377 11.03 -14.62 23.46
C PHE A 377 9.55 -14.75 23.84
N THR A 378 9.18 -14.38 25.06
CA THR A 378 7.78 -14.34 25.49
C THR A 378 7.03 -13.22 24.77
N SER A 379 7.61 -12.02 24.69
CA SER A 379 7.07 -10.92 23.89
C SER A 379 6.91 -11.30 22.41
N THR A 380 7.87 -12.04 21.85
CA THR A 380 7.75 -12.57 20.47
C THR A 380 6.48 -13.40 20.30
N LEU A 381 6.18 -14.29 21.25
CA LEU A 381 5.02 -15.17 21.22
C LEU A 381 3.70 -14.47 21.53
N GLN A 382 3.74 -13.35 22.27
CA GLN A 382 2.57 -12.49 22.46
C GLN A 382 2.20 -11.75 21.17
N VAL A 383 3.18 -11.34 20.37
CA VAL A 383 2.93 -10.67 19.08
C VAL A 383 2.56 -11.69 17.99
N ASP A 384 3.23 -12.85 17.97
CA ASP A 384 2.95 -13.94 17.03
C ASP A 384 3.07 -15.30 17.75
N SER A 385 1.92 -15.85 18.16
CA SER A 385 1.84 -17.16 18.80
C SER A 385 2.22 -18.31 17.86
N GLY A 386 2.27 -18.09 16.55
CA GLY A 386 2.74 -19.04 15.55
C GLY A 386 4.27 -19.10 15.39
N TYR A 387 5.02 -18.26 16.12
CA TYR A 387 6.47 -18.10 15.94
C TYR A 387 7.28 -19.26 16.54
N LYS A 388 7.19 -20.44 15.92
CA LYS A 388 7.90 -21.70 16.27
C LYS A 388 9.38 -21.55 16.65
N ARG A 389 10.10 -20.56 16.08
CA ARG A 389 11.50 -20.28 16.45
C ARG A 389 11.65 -19.75 17.88
N ALA A 390 10.68 -18.99 18.39
CA ALA A 390 10.67 -18.41 19.73
C ALA A 390 10.45 -19.48 20.80
N TYR A 391 9.46 -20.37 20.66
CA TYR A 391 9.28 -21.54 21.54
C TYR A 391 10.58 -22.34 21.67
N ARG A 392 11.20 -22.64 20.53
CA ARG A 392 12.47 -23.36 20.50
C ARG A 392 13.57 -22.62 21.26
N ARG A 393 13.69 -21.29 21.09
CA ARG A 393 14.74 -20.49 21.72
C ARG A 393 14.50 -20.33 23.21
N ARG A 394 13.28 -20.00 23.64
CA ARG A 394 12.88 -19.92 25.04
C ARG A 394 13.06 -21.25 25.77
N GLY A 395 12.66 -22.38 25.17
CA GLY A 395 12.93 -23.70 25.73
C GLY A 395 14.42 -24.04 25.85
N ASN A 396 15.27 -23.59 24.92
CA ASN A 396 16.72 -23.74 25.08
C ASN A 396 17.28 -22.88 26.21
N THR A 397 16.73 -21.68 26.40
CA THR A 397 17.10 -20.78 27.49
C THR A 397 16.71 -21.37 28.84
N TYR A 398 15.47 -21.89 28.98
CA TYR A 398 15.06 -22.61 30.19
C TYR A 398 15.95 -23.81 30.50
N LYS A 399 16.33 -24.59 29.47
CA LYS A 399 17.26 -25.69 29.65
C LYS A 399 18.65 -25.21 30.12
N LYS A 400 19.12 -24.04 29.68
CA LYS A 400 20.38 -23.45 30.17
C LYS A 400 20.30 -23.06 31.65
N LEU A 401 19.11 -22.74 32.12
CA LEU A 401 18.81 -22.48 33.53
C LEU A 401 18.41 -23.75 34.30
N HIS A 402 18.56 -24.94 33.72
CA HIS A 402 18.15 -26.22 34.30
C HIS A 402 16.63 -26.33 34.64
N LYS A 403 15.79 -25.44 34.09
CA LYS A 403 14.32 -25.47 34.22
C LYS A 403 13.73 -26.40 33.18
N TYR A 404 13.92 -27.70 33.33
CA TYR A 404 13.61 -28.69 32.30
C TYR A 404 12.11 -28.85 32.02
N ASP A 405 11.25 -28.72 33.01
CA ASP A 405 9.78 -28.80 32.82
C ASP A 405 9.27 -27.67 31.93
N LEU A 406 9.72 -26.44 32.17
CA LEU A 406 9.39 -25.28 31.33
C LEU A 406 9.96 -25.42 29.91
N ALA A 407 11.17 -25.96 29.78
CA ALA A 407 11.75 -26.24 28.47
C ALA A 407 10.93 -27.27 27.69
N LEU A 408 10.43 -28.31 28.37
CA LEU A 408 9.59 -29.34 27.79
C LEU A 408 8.22 -28.80 27.37
N GLN A 409 7.62 -27.96 28.20
CA GLN A 409 6.37 -27.27 27.90
C GLN A 409 6.51 -26.42 26.63
N ASP A 410 7.59 -25.63 26.52
CA ASP A 410 7.86 -24.80 25.34
C ASP A 410 8.08 -25.63 24.07
N TYR A 411 8.83 -26.73 24.15
CA TYR A 411 9.01 -27.59 22.98
C TYR A 411 7.69 -28.24 22.56
N SER A 412 6.85 -28.62 23.51
CA SER A 412 5.55 -29.25 23.23
C SER A 412 4.56 -28.26 22.64
N ALA A 413 4.44 -27.05 23.21
CA ALA A 413 3.63 -25.97 22.65
C ALA A 413 4.09 -25.60 21.21
N GLY A 414 5.39 -25.55 20.97
CA GLY A 414 5.92 -25.33 19.61
C GLY A 414 5.56 -26.46 18.63
N LEU A 415 5.38 -27.69 19.11
CA LEU A 415 4.95 -28.85 18.31
C LEU A 415 3.43 -28.90 18.12
N GLU A 416 2.63 -28.32 19.02
CA GLU A 416 1.20 -28.09 18.76
C GLU A 416 1.01 -27.14 17.57
N VAL A 417 1.85 -26.10 17.48
CA VAL A 417 1.85 -25.15 16.35
C VAL A 417 2.44 -25.76 15.07
N ALA A 418 3.43 -26.65 15.18
CA ALA A 418 4.10 -27.27 14.04
C ALA A 418 4.52 -28.72 14.36
N PRO A 419 3.61 -29.71 14.21
CA PRO A 419 3.81 -31.08 14.65
C PRO A 419 5.02 -31.79 14.03
N ASP A 420 5.33 -31.48 12.77
CA ASP A 420 6.45 -32.09 12.04
C ASP A 420 7.75 -31.27 12.12
N ASN A 421 7.87 -30.33 13.08
CA ASN A 421 9.09 -29.54 13.23
C ASN A 421 10.24 -30.40 13.80
N VAL A 422 11.07 -30.92 12.89
CA VAL A 422 12.24 -31.75 13.20
C VAL A 422 13.17 -31.13 14.25
N SER A 423 13.36 -29.80 14.23
CA SER A 423 14.24 -29.15 15.22
C SER A 423 13.65 -29.12 16.62
N LEU A 424 12.33 -29.11 16.78
CA LEU A 424 11.67 -29.15 18.08
C LEU A 424 11.62 -30.59 18.60
N LEU A 425 11.21 -31.54 17.76
CA LEU A 425 11.21 -32.99 18.09
C LEU A 425 12.59 -33.44 18.58
N LEU A 426 13.67 -33.13 17.85
CA LEU A 426 15.02 -33.52 18.27
C LEU A 426 15.48 -32.84 19.57
N ARG A 427 15.01 -31.63 19.87
CA ARG A 427 15.36 -30.95 21.13
C ARG A 427 14.61 -31.55 22.31
N ARG A 428 13.32 -31.87 22.11
CA ARG A 428 12.48 -32.52 23.11
C ARG A 428 12.94 -33.95 23.40
N ALA A 429 13.18 -34.74 22.36
CA ALA A 429 13.76 -36.08 22.49
C ALA A 429 15.10 -36.08 23.27
N LYS A 430 15.98 -35.13 22.94
CA LYS A 430 17.27 -35.02 23.64
C LYS A 430 17.10 -34.62 25.10
N LEU A 431 16.11 -33.78 25.42
CA LEU A 431 15.79 -33.39 26.79
C LEU A 431 15.27 -34.60 27.58
N TYR A 432 14.30 -35.32 27.01
CA TYR A 432 13.76 -36.56 27.59
C TYR A 432 14.86 -37.58 27.89
N PHE A 433 15.74 -37.84 26.92
CA PHE A 433 16.78 -38.85 27.07
C PHE A 433 17.85 -38.46 28.09
N LYS A 434 18.37 -37.22 28.01
CA LYS A 434 19.57 -36.85 28.77
C LYS A 434 19.29 -36.33 30.17
N GLU A 435 18.22 -35.57 30.34
CA GLU A 435 17.98 -34.85 31.59
C GLU A 435 16.86 -35.49 32.41
N LEU A 436 15.92 -36.20 31.75
CA LEU A 436 14.74 -36.79 32.40
C LEU A 436 14.73 -38.33 32.40
N SER A 437 15.75 -38.97 31.81
CA SER A 437 15.87 -40.43 31.66
C SER A 437 14.62 -41.12 31.08
N ASN A 438 13.79 -40.40 30.32
CA ASN A 438 12.56 -40.92 29.72
C ASN A 438 12.86 -41.41 28.29
N THR A 439 13.33 -42.65 28.18
CA THR A 439 13.76 -43.27 26.93
C THR A 439 12.58 -43.52 25.97
N VAL A 440 11.41 -43.87 26.51
CA VAL A 440 10.18 -44.13 25.73
C VAL A 440 9.72 -42.88 25.00
N ALA A 441 9.56 -41.75 25.71
CA ALA A 441 9.16 -40.49 25.08
C ALA A 441 10.23 -39.97 24.11
N ALA A 442 11.51 -40.16 24.43
CA ALA A 442 12.60 -39.79 23.54
C ALA A 442 12.58 -40.59 22.22
N LEU A 443 12.36 -41.91 22.28
CA LEU A 443 12.26 -42.77 21.10
C LEU A 443 11.06 -42.38 20.24
N LYS A 444 9.91 -42.09 20.84
CA LYS A 444 8.71 -41.63 20.11
C LYS A 444 9.00 -40.41 19.23
N ASP A 445 9.62 -39.37 19.80
CA ASP A 445 9.98 -38.16 19.05
C ASP A 445 11.05 -38.45 17.98
N VAL A 446 12.03 -39.32 18.26
CA VAL A 446 13.07 -39.71 17.29
C VAL A 446 12.49 -40.50 16.12
N GLU A 447 11.55 -41.41 16.38
CA GLU A 447 10.87 -42.19 15.35
C GLU A 447 9.98 -41.32 14.49
N HIS A 448 9.31 -40.32 15.08
CA HIS A 448 8.59 -39.30 14.31
C HIS A 448 9.54 -38.56 13.37
N VAL A 449 10.71 -38.13 13.84
CA VAL A 449 11.72 -37.50 12.96
C VAL A 449 12.17 -38.43 11.85
N LEU A 450 12.39 -39.73 12.12
CA LEU A 450 12.82 -40.69 11.11
C LEU A 450 11.71 -41.06 10.12
N ARG A 451 10.44 -40.92 10.49
CA ARG A 451 9.31 -41.03 9.57
C ARG A 451 9.27 -39.86 8.58
N ILE A 452 9.55 -38.64 9.05
CA ILE A 452 9.59 -37.42 8.21
C ILE A 452 10.87 -37.40 7.37
N GLU A 453 12.02 -37.67 7.99
CA GLU A 453 13.35 -37.62 7.40
C GLU A 453 14.13 -38.93 7.68
N PRO A 454 13.93 -40.00 6.89
CA PRO A 454 14.56 -41.30 7.12
C PRO A 454 16.09 -41.30 7.10
N LYS A 455 16.71 -40.28 6.50
CA LYS A 455 18.17 -40.11 6.42
C LYS A 455 18.73 -39.11 7.46
N ASN A 456 17.93 -38.63 8.42
CA ASN A 456 18.38 -37.66 9.42
C ASN A 456 19.48 -38.24 10.33
N LYS A 457 20.73 -37.80 10.11
CA LYS A 457 21.91 -38.29 10.85
C LYS A 457 21.82 -38.05 12.35
N LYS A 458 21.21 -36.94 12.78
CA LYS A 458 21.08 -36.59 14.21
C LYS A 458 20.09 -37.51 14.91
N ALA A 459 18.96 -37.81 14.26
CA ALA A 459 17.95 -38.72 14.77
C ALA A 459 18.50 -40.14 14.90
N LYS A 460 19.16 -40.68 13.86
CA LYS A 460 19.80 -42.02 13.90
C LYS A 460 20.83 -42.13 15.02
N LYS A 461 21.70 -41.13 15.17
CA LYS A 461 22.71 -41.10 16.24
C LYS A 461 22.07 -41.04 17.63
N LEU A 462 20.97 -40.30 17.79
CA LEU A 462 20.24 -40.25 19.06
C LEU A 462 19.53 -41.59 19.33
N LYS A 463 18.91 -42.23 18.32
CA LYS A 463 18.28 -43.55 18.44
C LYS A 463 19.25 -44.62 18.94
N SER A 464 20.43 -44.73 18.30
CA SER A 464 21.48 -45.66 18.71
C SER A 464 21.83 -45.47 20.18
N LYS A 465 22.09 -44.23 20.61
CA LYS A 465 22.43 -43.92 22.01
C LYS A 465 21.33 -44.27 23.01
N ILE A 466 20.07 -44.14 22.62
CA ILE A 466 18.96 -44.52 23.49
C ILE A 466 18.89 -46.05 23.62
N ASN A 467 19.05 -46.77 22.51
CA ASN A 467 19.08 -48.23 22.50
C ASN A 467 20.28 -48.79 23.31
N ASP A 468 21.47 -48.20 23.15
CA ASP A 468 22.67 -48.61 23.88
C ASP A 468 22.56 -48.35 25.41
N ALA A 469 21.65 -47.48 25.84
CA ALA A 469 21.41 -47.17 27.25
C ALA A 469 20.22 -47.95 27.85
N THR A 470 19.49 -48.70 27.02
CA THR A 470 18.32 -49.50 27.43
C THR A 470 18.57 -51.01 27.34
N ASN A 471 19.61 -51.42 26.60
CA ASN A 471 20.25 -52.73 26.68
C ASN A 471 21.35 -52.71 27.74
#